data_AF-A0A2W7NJ26-F1
#
_entry.id   AF-A0A2W7NJ26-F1
#
_cell.length_a   1.000
_cell.length_b   1.000
_cell.length_c   1.000
_cell.angle_alpha   90.00
_cell.angle_beta   90.00
_cell.angle_gamma   90.00
#
_symmetry.space_group_name_H-M   'P 1'
#
loop_
_entity.id
_entity.type
_entity.pdbx_description
1 polymer ?
#
loop_
_entity_poly.entity_id
_entity_poly.type
_entity_poly.pdbx_seq_one_letter_code
_entity_poly.pdbx_strand_id
1 'polypeptide(L)'
;MDRELFIRSLQIEGLEALIEKYAEYDRFSSAIQADKGFKCIDGCGACCMTSSLNLEVSVFEVLPLAIELFRRGLADEFYDRLEGLDTSESVCVIYHKLSDDGKRGYCSMHPQRPLICRMFGGGIHVGKAGKKDLLLCHLMKDVYLPQSQLVDELMQTLPIVRDYCTEVRDLNPDLSQRLLPINEAIRQALDLILTKWYYASMEGVS
;
A
#
# COMPACT_ATOMS: atom_id res chain seq x y z
N MET A 1 28.18 9.51 -0.89
CA MET A 1 26.96 10.19 -0.42
C MET A 1 26.33 9.36 0.70
N ASP A 2 25.67 9.96 1.67
CA ASP A 2 24.93 9.25 2.74
C ASP A 2 23.47 9.01 2.32
N ARG A 3 22.86 7.88 2.72
CA ARG A 3 21.50 7.53 2.28
C ARG A 3 20.44 8.52 2.77
N GLU A 4 20.56 8.99 4.01
CA GLU A 4 19.62 9.98 4.55
C GLU A 4 19.77 11.33 3.86
N LEU A 5 21.00 11.76 3.58
CA LEU A 5 21.24 12.98 2.80
C LEU A 5 20.60 12.89 1.40
N PHE A 6 20.75 11.76 0.71
CA PHE A 6 20.10 11.57 -0.59
C PHE A 6 18.58 11.58 -0.50
N ILE A 7 17.99 10.86 0.47
CA ILE A 7 16.53 10.82 0.62
C ILE A 7 15.99 12.24 0.83
N ARG A 8 16.69 13.08 1.62
CA ARG A 8 16.32 14.49 1.82
C ARG A 8 16.47 15.35 0.56
N SER A 9 17.33 14.95 -0.37
CA SER A 9 17.50 15.62 -1.67
C SER A 9 16.52 15.14 -2.75
N LEU A 10 15.75 14.07 -2.50
CA LEU A 10 14.81 13.54 -3.49
C LEU A 10 13.72 14.57 -3.79
N GLN A 11 13.72 15.08 -5.02
CA GLN A 11 12.66 15.92 -5.54
C GLN A 11 11.68 15.04 -6.31
N ILE A 12 10.61 14.60 -5.63
CA ILE A 12 9.50 13.88 -6.22
C ILE A 12 8.23 14.67 -5.89
N GLU A 13 7.60 15.22 -6.92
CA GLU A 13 6.36 15.98 -6.79
C GLU A 13 5.28 15.15 -6.08
N GLY A 14 4.58 15.78 -5.13
CA GLY A 14 3.46 15.17 -4.40
C GLY A 14 3.84 14.13 -3.33
N LEU A 15 5.11 13.73 -3.19
CA LEU A 15 5.50 12.63 -2.29
C LEU A 15 5.15 12.90 -0.81
N GLU A 16 5.42 14.10 -0.31
CA GLU A 16 5.07 14.47 1.08
C GLU A 16 3.55 14.46 1.30
N ALA A 17 2.80 14.97 0.31
CA ALA A 17 1.33 14.98 0.34
C ALA A 17 0.76 13.54 0.28
N LEU A 18 1.40 12.63 -0.46
CA LEU A 18 1.02 11.22 -0.50
C LEU A 18 1.19 10.56 0.88
N ILE A 19 2.33 10.81 1.54
CA ILE A 19 2.60 10.29 2.89
C ILE A 19 1.57 10.83 3.88
N GLU A 20 1.23 12.13 3.79
CA GLU A 20 0.20 12.71 4.65
C GLU A 20 -1.19 12.12 4.35
N LYS A 21 -1.55 11.89 3.09
CA LYS A 21 -2.82 11.23 2.72
C LYS A 21 -2.93 9.81 3.29
N TYR A 22 -1.84 9.07 3.34
CA TYR A 22 -1.81 7.77 3.99
C TYR A 22 -1.98 7.88 5.50
N ALA A 23 -1.33 8.85 6.14
CA ALA A 23 -1.49 9.09 7.57
C ALA A 23 -2.92 9.56 7.91
N GLU A 24 -3.52 10.41 7.08
CA GLU A 24 -4.92 10.83 7.17
C GLU A 24 -5.87 9.63 7.12
N TYR A 25 -5.72 8.78 6.11
CA TYR A 25 -6.53 7.56 5.96
C TYR A 25 -6.40 6.63 7.17
N ASP A 26 -5.18 6.38 7.63
CA ASP A 26 -4.91 5.52 8.79
C ASP A 26 -5.55 6.08 10.07
N ARG A 27 -5.45 7.41 10.32
CA ARG A 27 -6.10 8.06 11.47
C ARG A 27 -7.62 7.98 11.38
N PHE A 28 -8.19 8.28 10.21
CA PHE A 28 -9.62 8.28 9.98
C PHE A 28 -10.22 6.89 10.15
N SER A 29 -9.63 5.89 9.48
CA SER A 29 -10.08 4.49 9.59
C SER A 29 -9.95 3.95 11.01
N SER A 30 -8.86 4.25 11.72
CA SER A 30 -8.65 3.81 13.11
C SER A 30 -9.68 4.42 14.07
N ALA A 31 -10.07 5.69 13.87
CA ALA A 31 -11.09 6.34 14.68
C ALA A 31 -12.46 5.66 14.52
N ILE A 32 -12.86 5.31 13.29
CA ILE A 32 -14.13 4.62 13.03
C ILE A 32 -14.09 3.19 13.58
N GLN A 33 -12.95 2.49 13.43
CA GLN A 33 -12.77 1.15 14.00
C GLN A 33 -12.95 1.15 15.52
N ALA A 34 -12.39 2.14 16.20
CA ALA A 34 -12.54 2.31 17.64
C ALA A 34 -13.98 2.67 18.06
N ASP A 35 -14.62 3.61 17.36
CA ASP A 35 -16.00 4.04 17.64
C ASP A 35 -17.03 2.93 17.42
N LYS A 36 -16.91 2.20 16.32
CA LYS A 36 -17.89 1.18 15.89
C LYS A 36 -17.59 -0.22 16.42
N GLY A 37 -16.48 -0.40 17.14
CA GLY A 37 -16.08 -1.69 17.68
C GLY A 37 -15.79 -2.75 16.62
N PHE A 38 -15.48 -2.35 15.38
CA PHE A 38 -15.06 -3.25 14.31
C PHE A 38 -13.55 -3.10 14.12
N LYS A 39 -12.81 -4.20 14.18
CA LYS A 39 -11.35 -4.18 14.00
C LYS A 39 -10.85 -5.34 13.15
N CYS A 40 -9.68 -5.12 12.54
CA CYS A 40 -8.91 -6.19 11.94
C CYS A 40 -8.41 -7.15 13.03
N ILE A 41 -8.19 -8.42 12.67
CA ILE A 41 -7.61 -9.41 13.57
C ILE A 41 -6.11 -9.12 13.69
N ASP A 42 -5.65 -8.87 14.92
CA ASP A 42 -4.26 -8.55 15.21
C ASP A 42 -3.32 -9.67 14.76
N GLY A 43 -2.27 -9.32 14.00
CA GLY A 43 -1.27 -10.28 13.52
C GLY A 43 -1.78 -11.32 12.50
N CYS A 44 -2.91 -11.07 11.86
CA CYS A 44 -3.52 -12.01 10.92
C CYS A 44 -2.77 -12.11 9.57
N GLY A 45 -2.57 -10.98 8.88
CA GLY A 45 -1.91 -10.94 7.57
C GLY A 45 -2.69 -11.60 6.42
N ALA A 46 -3.93 -12.03 6.64
CA ALA A 46 -4.73 -12.72 5.61
C ALA A 46 -5.03 -11.84 4.39
N CYS A 47 -5.11 -10.52 4.53
CA CYS A 47 -5.23 -9.61 3.38
C CYS A 47 -3.96 -9.60 2.51
N CYS A 48 -2.79 -9.87 3.09
CA CYS A 48 -1.52 -9.93 2.37
C CYS A 48 -1.33 -11.23 1.56
N MET A 49 -2.18 -12.25 1.79
CA MET A 49 -2.23 -13.44 0.93
C MET A 49 -2.93 -13.20 -0.40
N THR A 50 -3.57 -12.04 -0.58
CA THR A 50 -4.13 -11.66 -1.88
C THR A 50 -3.00 -11.71 -2.92
N SER A 51 -3.23 -12.44 -4.01
CA SER A 51 -2.27 -12.51 -5.13
C SER A 51 -1.86 -11.09 -5.53
N SER A 52 -0.56 -10.89 -5.76
CA SER A 52 -0.03 -9.57 -6.15
C SER A 52 -0.63 -9.06 -7.46
N LEU A 53 -1.10 -9.95 -8.32
CA LEU A 53 -1.82 -9.59 -9.56
C LEU A 53 -3.15 -8.89 -9.30
N ASN A 54 -3.81 -9.19 -8.19
CA ASN A 54 -5.09 -8.59 -7.81
C ASN A 54 -4.91 -7.31 -6.97
N LEU A 55 -3.67 -6.88 -6.75
CA LEU A 55 -3.34 -5.68 -6.02
C LEU A 55 -2.75 -4.66 -6.99
N GLU A 56 -3.62 -3.90 -7.65
CA GLU A 56 -3.23 -2.90 -8.63
C GLU A 56 -2.94 -1.55 -7.96
N VAL A 57 -1.74 -1.02 -8.17
CA VAL A 57 -1.27 0.27 -7.63
C VAL A 57 -0.39 0.98 -8.64
N SER A 58 -0.24 2.30 -8.51
CA SER A 58 0.75 3.03 -9.30
C SER A 58 2.16 2.93 -8.69
N VAL A 59 3.18 3.27 -9.49
CA VAL A 59 4.56 3.41 -8.99
C VAL A 59 4.63 4.47 -7.90
N PHE A 60 3.90 5.58 -8.08
CA PHE A 60 3.82 6.66 -7.10
C PHE A 60 3.38 6.18 -5.71
N GLU A 61 2.32 5.36 -5.64
CA GLU A 61 1.75 4.85 -4.39
C GLU A 61 2.72 4.01 -3.55
N VAL A 62 3.69 3.36 -4.19
CA VAL A 62 4.68 2.51 -3.52
C VAL A 62 6.04 3.17 -3.36
N LEU A 63 6.21 4.45 -3.74
CA LEU A 63 7.45 5.17 -3.48
C LEU A 63 7.81 5.29 -2.00
N PRO A 64 6.88 5.58 -1.06
CA PRO A 64 7.22 5.59 0.36
C PRO A 64 7.81 4.26 0.84
N LEU A 65 7.33 3.15 0.27
CA LEU A 65 7.83 1.80 0.54
C LEU A 65 9.24 1.59 -0.04
N ALA A 66 9.46 1.97 -1.30
CA ALA A 66 10.77 1.86 -1.95
C ALA A 66 11.84 2.72 -1.24
N ILE A 67 11.48 3.94 -0.83
CA ILE A 67 12.36 4.83 -0.05
C ILE A 67 12.70 4.22 1.30
N GLU A 68 11.74 3.59 1.99
CA GLU A 68 12.00 2.93 3.26
C GLU A 68 12.89 1.70 3.12
N LEU A 69 12.71 0.90 2.05
CA LEU A 69 13.63 -0.20 1.72
C LEU A 69 15.04 0.32 1.46
N PHE A 70 15.17 1.40 0.69
CA PHE A 70 16.44 2.03 0.40
C PHE A 70 17.11 2.57 1.68
N ARG A 71 16.36 3.29 2.53
CA ARG A 71 16.81 3.77 3.84
C ARG A 71 17.42 2.66 4.68
N ARG A 72 16.77 1.49 4.73
CA ARG A 72 17.23 0.32 5.48
C ARG A 72 18.39 -0.45 4.83
N GLY A 73 18.83 -0.04 3.63
CA GLY A 73 19.85 -0.76 2.87
C GLY A 73 19.36 -2.09 2.29
N LEU A 74 18.05 -2.24 2.11
CA LEU A 74 17.39 -3.45 1.61
C LEU A 74 16.93 -3.34 0.14
N ALA A 75 17.14 -2.19 -0.51
CA ALA A 75 16.61 -1.94 -1.86
C ALA A 75 17.14 -2.94 -2.90
N ASP A 76 18.45 -3.17 -2.96
CA ASP A 76 19.06 -4.12 -3.92
C ASP A 76 18.55 -5.55 -3.70
N GLU A 77 18.50 -6.01 -2.44
CA GLU A 77 18.00 -7.35 -2.10
C GLU A 77 16.55 -7.54 -2.58
N PHE A 78 15.67 -6.56 -2.32
CA PHE A 78 14.28 -6.65 -2.73
C PHE A 78 14.10 -6.51 -4.25
N TYR A 79 14.96 -5.73 -4.91
CA TYR A 79 14.97 -5.63 -6.37
C TYR A 79 15.32 -6.96 -7.02
N ASP A 80 16.42 -7.60 -6.59
CA ASP A 80 16.87 -8.89 -7.11
C ASP A 80 15.83 -9.99 -6.87
N ARG A 81 15.19 -9.97 -5.69
CA ARG A 81 14.08 -10.88 -5.37
C ARG A 81 12.90 -10.68 -6.32
N LEU A 82 12.57 -9.45 -6.69
CA LEU A 82 11.48 -9.13 -7.61
C LEU A 82 11.79 -9.53 -9.06
N GLU A 83 13.04 -9.39 -9.51
CA GLU A 83 13.48 -9.87 -10.83
C GLU A 83 13.40 -11.41 -10.95
N GLY A 84 13.69 -12.12 -9.86
CA GLY A 84 13.61 -13.59 -9.81
C GLY A 84 12.21 -14.16 -9.54
N LEU A 85 11.21 -13.32 -9.25
CA LEU A 85 9.87 -13.78 -8.90
C LEU A 85 9.03 -14.06 -10.15
N ASP A 86 8.40 -15.24 -10.16
CA ASP A 86 7.24 -15.45 -11.04
C ASP A 86 6.07 -14.62 -10.50
N THR A 87 5.75 -13.55 -11.22
CA THR A 87 4.70 -12.59 -10.83
C THR A 87 3.30 -13.16 -11.01
N SER A 88 3.15 -14.31 -11.70
CA SER A 88 1.84 -14.87 -12.03
C SER A 88 1.11 -15.54 -10.85
N GLU A 89 1.82 -16.00 -9.82
CA GLU A 89 1.24 -16.69 -8.65
C GLU A 89 1.77 -16.20 -7.29
N SER A 90 2.59 -15.15 -7.26
CA SER A 90 3.19 -14.69 -6.01
C SER A 90 2.26 -13.80 -5.18
N VAL A 91 2.46 -13.84 -3.86
CA VAL A 91 1.97 -12.83 -2.91
C VAL A 91 2.91 -11.61 -2.95
N CYS A 92 2.50 -10.51 -2.32
CA CYS A 92 3.35 -9.31 -2.24
C CYS A 92 4.72 -9.64 -1.62
N VAL A 93 5.82 -9.15 -2.21
CA VAL A 93 7.20 -9.42 -1.77
C VAL A 93 7.50 -8.97 -0.33
N ILE A 94 6.71 -8.03 0.18
CA ILE A 94 6.79 -7.47 1.55
C ILE A 94 6.09 -8.36 2.57
N TYR A 95 5.24 -9.31 2.13
CA TYR A 95 4.56 -10.24 3.01
C TYR A 95 5.56 -11.19 3.67
N HIS A 96 5.52 -11.22 5.00
CA HIS A 96 6.26 -12.18 5.80
C HIS A 96 5.32 -13.30 6.25
N LYS A 97 5.52 -14.50 5.68
CA LYS A 97 4.76 -15.71 5.98
C LYS A 97 5.22 -16.30 7.33
N LEU A 98 4.29 -16.62 8.23
CA LEU A 98 4.57 -17.27 9.52
C LEU A 98 4.01 -18.70 9.61
N SER A 99 3.14 -19.11 8.69
CA SER A 99 2.62 -20.48 8.63
C SER A 99 2.42 -20.93 7.19
N ASP A 100 2.60 -22.22 6.92
CA ASP A 100 2.53 -22.75 5.56
C ASP A 100 1.15 -22.72 4.92
N ASP A 101 0.11 -22.84 5.75
CA ASP A 101 -1.29 -22.71 5.36
C ASP A 101 -1.71 -21.27 5.06
N GLY A 102 -0.78 -20.31 5.21
CA GLY A 102 -0.99 -18.89 4.96
C GLY A 102 -1.88 -18.17 5.99
N LYS A 103 -2.42 -18.88 6.98
CA LYS A 103 -3.31 -18.27 7.97
C LYS A 103 -2.61 -17.31 8.92
N ARG A 104 -1.28 -17.32 8.96
CA ARG A 104 -0.46 -16.42 9.79
C ARG A 104 0.63 -15.76 8.97
N GLY A 105 0.70 -14.43 9.08
CA GLY A 105 1.77 -13.62 8.53
C GLY A 105 1.54 -12.15 8.80
N TYR A 106 2.39 -11.29 8.24
CA TYR A 106 2.21 -9.84 8.34
C TYR A 106 2.91 -9.10 7.20
N CYS A 107 2.51 -7.85 6.97
CA CYS A 107 3.24 -6.94 6.11
C CYS A 107 4.45 -6.38 6.87
N SER A 108 5.67 -6.69 6.42
CA SER A 108 6.90 -6.21 7.07
C SER A 108 7.09 -4.68 6.99
N MET A 109 6.36 -4.02 6.08
CA MET A 109 6.36 -2.56 5.88
C MET A 109 4.94 -1.99 6.01
N HIS A 110 4.22 -2.42 7.05
CA HIS A 110 2.83 -2.04 7.28
C HIS A 110 2.54 -0.52 7.23
N PRO A 111 3.40 0.37 7.79
CA PRO A 111 3.19 1.81 7.70
C PRO A 111 3.35 2.38 6.28
N GLN A 112 4.09 1.71 5.39
CA GLN A 112 4.35 2.14 4.01
C GLN A 112 3.44 1.47 2.98
N ARG A 113 2.35 0.83 3.42
CA ARG A 113 1.42 0.16 2.51
C ARG A 113 0.78 1.16 1.54
N PRO A 114 0.58 0.78 0.26
CA PRO A 114 -0.18 1.61 -0.66
C PRO A 114 -1.66 1.61 -0.27
N LEU A 115 -2.42 2.51 -0.89
CA LEU A 115 -3.79 2.80 -0.52
C LEU A 115 -4.70 1.56 -0.57
N ILE A 116 -4.60 0.73 -1.62
CA ILE A 116 -5.39 -0.52 -1.75
C ILE A 116 -5.21 -1.46 -0.54
N CYS A 117 -4.00 -1.54 0.01
CA CYS A 117 -3.71 -2.40 1.14
C CYS A 117 -4.27 -1.85 2.47
N ARG A 118 -4.49 -0.53 2.56
CA ARG A 118 -5.15 0.12 3.71
C ARG A 118 -6.65 -0.15 3.72
N MET A 119 -7.25 -0.20 2.53
CA MET A 119 -8.70 -0.41 2.35
C MET A 119 -9.19 -1.76 2.82
N PHE A 120 -8.33 -2.78 2.92
CA PHE A 120 -8.72 -4.05 3.53
C PHE A 120 -9.13 -3.94 5.00
N GLY A 121 -8.71 -2.87 5.69
CA GLY A 121 -9.16 -2.52 7.04
C GLY A 121 -10.52 -1.82 7.12
N GLY A 122 -11.13 -1.49 5.99
CA GLY A 122 -12.42 -0.81 5.92
C GLY A 122 -12.43 0.35 4.94
N GLY A 123 -13.28 0.27 3.92
CA GLY A 123 -13.57 1.36 3.00
C GLY A 123 -14.90 1.14 2.28
N ILE A 124 -15.33 2.13 1.51
CA ILE A 124 -16.54 2.05 0.69
C ILE A 124 -16.16 2.07 -0.78
N HIS A 125 -16.52 1.01 -1.50
CA HIS A 125 -16.53 1.01 -2.95
C HIS A 125 -17.84 1.59 -3.46
N VAL A 126 -17.78 2.43 -4.49
CA VAL A 126 -18.96 2.94 -5.20
C VAL A 126 -18.90 2.43 -6.64
N GLY A 127 -19.86 1.57 -7.00
CA GLY A 127 -20.00 1.02 -8.35
C GLY A 127 -20.61 2.00 -9.35
N LYS A 128 -20.75 1.56 -10.62
CA LYS A 128 -21.25 2.40 -11.73
C LYS A 128 -22.69 2.91 -11.54
N ALA A 129 -23.54 2.18 -10.83
CA ALA A 129 -24.93 2.55 -10.55
C ALA A 129 -25.10 3.31 -9.21
N GLY A 130 -24.01 3.78 -8.60
CA GLY A 130 -24.05 4.41 -7.27
C GLY A 130 -24.23 3.42 -6.12
N LYS A 131 -24.32 2.11 -6.41
CA LYS A 131 -24.34 1.07 -5.39
C LYS A 131 -23.04 1.13 -4.58
N LYS A 132 -23.19 1.28 -3.27
CA LYS A 132 -22.10 1.22 -2.30
C LYS A 132 -21.91 -0.24 -1.87
N ASP A 133 -20.66 -0.65 -1.66
CA ASP A 133 -20.30 -1.94 -1.07
C ASP A 133 -19.14 -1.76 -0.09
N LEU A 134 -19.14 -2.49 1.03
CA LEU A 134 -18.04 -2.47 1.99
C LEU A 134 -16.83 -3.23 1.45
N LEU A 135 -15.67 -2.57 1.48
CA LEU A 135 -14.37 -3.17 1.23
C LEU A 135 -13.76 -3.59 2.57
N LEU A 136 -13.73 -4.90 2.78
CA LEU A 136 -13.19 -5.57 3.96
C LEU A 136 -12.37 -6.78 3.53
N CYS A 137 -11.39 -7.18 4.34
CA CYS A 137 -10.74 -8.46 4.14
C CYS A 137 -11.75 -9.63 4.31
N HIS A 138 -11.48 -10.78 3.72
CA HIS A 138 -12.44 -11.89 3.69
C HIS A 138 -12.86 -12.35 5.11
N LEU A 139 -11.92 -12.43 6.06
CA LEU A 139 -12.23 -12.79 7.45
C LEU A 139 -13.13 -11.74 8.13
N MET A 140 -12.91 -10.46 7.84
CA MET A 140 -13.77 -9.39 8.34
C MET A 140 -15.16 -9.45 7.71
N LYS A 141 -15.27 -9.84 6.43
CA LYS A 141 -16.57 -10.01 5.77
C LYS A 141 -17.41 -11.07 6.49
N ASP A 142 -16.81 -12.22 6.80
CA ASP A 142 -17.50 -13.33 7.47
C ASP A 142 -18.03 -12.94 8.86
N VAL A 143 -17.30 -12.08 9.58
CA VAL A 143 -17.66 -11.63 10.92
C VAL A 143 -18.68 -10.49 10.91
N TYR A 144 -18.50 -9.48 10.05
CA TYR A 144 -19.24 -8.22 10.15
C TYR A 144 -20.41 -8.10 9.18
N LEU A 145 -20.38 -8.74 7.99
CA LEU A 145 -21.50 -8.64 7.04
C LEU A 145 -22.82 -9.23 7.56
N PRO A 146 -22.86 -10.26 8.42
CA PRO A 146 -24.10 -10.71 9.04
C PRO A 146 -24.73 -9.69 10.00
N GLN A 147 -24.00 -8.66 10.43
CA GLN A 147 -24.45 -7.66 11.41
C GLN A 147 -25.05 -6.45 10.71
N SER A 148 -26.31 -6.54 10.27
CA SER A 148 -26.94 -5.54 9.40
C SER A 148 -26.86 -4.10 9.94
N GLN A 149 -27.09 -3.89 11.23
CA GLN A 149 -27.00 -2.56 11.84
C GLN A 149 -25.58 -1.96 11.75
N LEU A 150 -24.55 -2.76 12.06
CA LEU A 150 -23.17 -2.31 11.95
C LEU A 150 -22.81 -1.99 10.49
N VAL A 151 -23.26 -2.82 9.54
CA VAL A 151 -23.05 -2.59 8.12
C VAL A 151 -23.63 -1.24 7.69
N ASP A 152 -24.86 -0.92 8.10
CA ASP A 152 -25.50 0.36 7.77
C ASP A 152 -24.72 1.55 8.32
N GLU A 153 -24.20 1.45 9.55
CA GLU A 153 -23.37 2.48 10.17
C GLU A 153 -22.02 2.65 9.46
N LEU A 154 -21.35 1.54 9.11
CA LEU A 154 -20.08 1.55 8.40
C LEU A 154 -20.21 2.15 7.00
N MET A 155 -21.33 1.91 6.32
CA MET A 155 -21.63 2.45 4.99
C MET A 155 -21.87 3.97 4.97
N GLN A 156 -22.03 4.58 6.14
CA GLN A 156 -22.16 6.03 6.30
C GLN A 156 -20.88 6.70 6.81
N THR A 157 -19.99 5.94 7.45
CA THR A 157 -18.84 6.49 8.17
C THR A 157 -17.52 6.21 7.48
N LEU A 158 -17.36 5.05 6.83
CA LEU A 158 -16.10 4.67 6.19
C LEU A 158 -15.75 5.54 4.97
N PRO A 159 -14.44 5.70 4.68
CA PRO A 159 -14.00 6.54 3.57
C PRO A 159 -14.41 5.94 2.23
N ILE A 160 -14.85 6.81 1.31
CA ILE A 160 -15.09 6.43 -0.09
C ILE A 160 -13.73 6.28 -0.77
N VAL A 161 -13.45 5.06 -1.21
CA VAL A 161 -12.15 4.68 -1.78
C VAL A 161 -11.80 5.46 -3.03
N ARG A 162 -12.79 5.71 -3.90
CA ARG A 162 -12.59 6.42 -5.16
C ARG A 162 -12.04 7.82 -4.95
N ASP A 163 -12.49 8.51 -3.90
CA ASP A 163 -12.12 9.89 -3.63
C ASP A 163 -10.62 9.96 -3.29
N TYR A 164 -10.16 9.09 -2.39
CA TYR A 164 -8.73 8.96 -2.06
C TYR A 164 -7.89 8.54 -3.27
N CYS A 165 -8.36 7.59 -4.10
CA CYS A 165 -7.63 7.20 -5.31
C CYS A 165 -7.48 8.36 -6.31
N THR A 166 -8.50 9.21 -6.41
CA THR A 166 -8.48 10.39 -7.30
C THR A 166 -7.49 11.42 -6.77
N GLU A 167 -7.59 11.76 -5.48
CA GLU A 167 -6.67 12.70 -4.83
C GLU A 167 -5.22 12.23 -4.95
N VAL A 168 -4.93 10.95 -4.68
CA VAL A 168 -3.58 10.38 -4.79
C VAL A 168 -3.03 10.46 -6.22
N ARG A 169 -3.87 10.20 -7.23
CA ARG A 169 -3.47 10.30 -8.64
C ARG A 169 -3.11 11.73 -9.03
N ASP A 170 -3.89 12.69 -8.55
CA ASP A 170 -3.73 14.10 -8.88
C ASP A 170 -2.45 14.70 -8.27
N LEU A 171 -1.91 14.11 -7.19
CA LEU A 171 -0.65 14.53 -6.59
C LEU A 171 0.58 14.32 -7.50
N ASN A 172 0.55 13.29 -8.35
CA ASN A 172 1.62 13.02 -9.31
C ASN A 172 1.05 12.22 -10.49
N PRO A 173 0.49 12.91 -11.50
CA PRO A 173 -0.12 12.25 -12.64
C PRO A 173 0.86 11.36 -13.40
N ASP A 174 2.13 11.77 -13.50
CA ASP A 174 3.16 11.08 -14.28
C ASP A 174 3.51 9.70 -13.72
N LEU A 175 3.72 9.60 -12.40
CA LEU A 175 3.97 8.33 -11.73
C LEU A 175 2.69 7.56 -11.40
N SER A 176 1.52 8.14 -11.71
CA SER A 176 0.18 7.56 -11.49
C SER A 176 -0.56 7.15 -12.78
N GLN A 177 0.09 7.26 -13.95
CA GLN A 177 -0.54 7.00 -15.25
C GLN A 177 -1.05 5.55 -15.40
N ARG A 178 -0.35 4.59 -14.81
CA ARG A 178 -0.63 3.16 -14.95
C ARG A 178 -0.77 2.53 -13.58
N LEU A 179 -1.76 1.66 -13.48
CA LEU A 179 -1.85 0.70 -12.38
C LEU A 179 -1.16 -0.59 -12.82
N LEU A 180 -0.37 -1.14 -11.92
CA LEU A 180 0.44 -2.34 -12.12
C LEU A 180 0.19 -3.30 -10.95
N PRO A 181 0.37 -4.62 -11.14
CA PRO A 181 0.49 -5.54 -10.02
C PRO A 181 1.50 -5.01 -8.99
N ILE A 182 1.18 -5.11 -7.71
CA ILE A 182 1.94 -4.45 -6.63
C ILE A 182 3.44 -4.80 -6.65
N ASN A 183 3.80 -6.04 -6.97
CA ASN A 183 5.21 -6.44 -7.05
C ASN A 183 5.93 -5.73 -8.20
N GLU A 184 5.27 -5.57 -9.35
CA GLU A 184 5.83 -4.84 -10.48
C GLU A 184 5.94 -3.33 -10.19
N ALA A 185 4.94 -2.75 -9.53
CA ALA A 185 5.02 -1.36 -9.09
C ALA A 185 6.18 -1.13 -8.10
N ILE A 186 6.38 -2.04 -7.13
CA ILE A 186 7.48 -1.96 -6.16
C ILE A 186 8.83 -2.05 -6.89
N ARG A 187 8.96 -2.97 -7.85
CA ARG A 187 10.18 -3.15 -8.64
C ARG A 187 10.55 -1.87 -9.38
N GLN A 188 9.60 -1.26 -10.08
CA GLN A 188 9.81 0.01 -10.80
C GLN A 188 10.11 1.18 -9.85
N ALA A 189 9.48 1.21 -8.66
CA ALA A 189 9.78 2.23 -7.66
C ALA A 189 11.20 2.08 -7.09
N LEU A 190 11.66 0.84 -6.84
CA LEU A 190 13.04 0.57 -6.43
C LEU A 190 14.04 0.96 -7.52
N ASP A 191 13.75 0.61 -8.78
CA ASP A 191 14.56 0.99 -9.95
C ASP A 191 14.79 2.50 -10.02
N LEU A 192 13.71 3.27 -9.86
CA LEU A 192 13.75 4.73 -9.86
C LEU A 192 14.65 5.29 -8.75
N ILE A 193 14.52 4.78 -7.53
CA ILE A 193 15.30 5.24 -6.37
C ILE A 193 16.78 4.87 -6.51
N LEU A 194 17.08 3.63 -6.90
CA LEU A 194 18.43 3.14 -7.13
C LEU A 194 19.13 3.91 -8.26
N THR A 195 18.42 4.16 -9.36
CA THR A 195 18.93 4.96 -10.49
C THR A 195 19.23 6.40 -10.07
N LYS A 196 18.31 7.06 -9.37
CA LYS A 196 18.56 8.43 -8.85
C LYS A 196 19.75 8.45 -7.89
N TRP A 197 19.90 7.44 -7.03
CA TRP A 197 21.03 7.33 -6.11
C TRP A 197 22.36 7.18 -6.84
N TYR A 198 22.40 6.35 -7.88
CA TYR A 198 23.59 6.11 -8.70
C TYR A 198 24.09 7.44 -9.30
N TYR A 199 23.22 8.20 -9.97
CA TYR A 199 23.61 9.48 -10.59
C TYR A 199 24.04 10.53 -9.56
N ALA A 200 23.28 10.71 -8.48
CA ALA A 200 23.65 11.65 -7.43
C ALA A 200 24.99 11.28 -6.76
N SER A 201 25.33 9.98 -6.71
CA SER A 201 26.60 9.51 -6.17
C SER A 201 27.77 9.79 -7.11
N MET A 202 27.54 9.88 -8.42
CA MET A 202 28.57 10.27 -9.39
C MET A 202 28.83 11.78 -9.37
N GLU A 203 27.80 12.61 -9.21
CA GLU A 203 27.91 14.08 -9.13
C GLU A 203 28.63 14.56 -7.85
N GLY A 204 28.62 13.76 -6.77
CA GLY A 204 29.35 14.04 -5.53
C GLY A 204 30.82 13.63 -5.50
N VAL A 205 31.38 13.13 -6.60
CA VAL A 205 32.79 12.64 -6.72
C VAL A 205 33.68 13.62 -7.51
N SER A 206 33.12 14.74 -7.99
CA SER A 206 33.84 15.83 -8.67
C SER A 206 34.17 16.99 -7.75
#